data_AF-A0A353LSX6-F1
#
_entry.id   AF-A0A353LSX6-F1
#
_cell.length_a   1.000
_cell.length_b   1.000
_cell.length_c   1.000
_cell.angle_alpha   90.00
_cell.angle_beta   90.00
_cell.angle_gamma   90.00
#
_symmetry.space_group_name_H-M   'P 1'
#
loop_
_entity.id
_entity.type
_entity.pdbx_description
1 polymer ?
#
loop_
_entity_poly.entity_id
_entity_poly.type
_entity_poly.pdbx_seq_one_letter_code
_entity_poly.pdbx_strand_id
1 'polypeptide(L)' 'LLFGQEVPEIYDGIIEIKAVARDPGSRAKIAVISSDPSIDPVGACVGMRGSRVQAVVNELQGEKIDIIQWNPDA' A
#
# COMPACT_ATOMS: atom_id res chain seq x y z
N LEU A 1 -1.81 10.44 3.13
CA LEU A 1 -0.85 9.31 3.32
C LEU A 1 -0.12 9.13 2.00
N LEU A 2 1.21 8.97 1.99
CA LEU A 2 2.04 8.90 0.77
C LEU A 2 1.49 7.92 -0.29
N PHE A 3 0.93 6.79 0.15
CA PHE A 3 0.24 5.84 -0.73
C PHE A 3 -0.97 6.41 -1.48
N GLY A 4 -1.75 7.31 -0.87
CA GLY A 4 -2.88 7.94 -1.55
C GLY A 4 -2.47 8.97 -2.61
N GLN A 5 -1.20 9.36 -2.68
CA GLN A 5 -0.67 10.19 -3.77
C GLN A 5 -0.09 9.32 -4.88
N GLU A 6 0.59 8.22 -4.51
CA GLU A 6 1.25 7.31 -5.45
C GLU A 6 0.33 6.27 -6.09
N VAL A 7 -0.79 5.95 -5.45
CA VAL A 7 -1.75 4.92 -5.89
C VAL A 7 -3.11 5.57 -6.15
N PRO A 8 -3.45 5.84 -7.43
CA PRO A 8 -4.73 6.44 -7.81
C PRO A 8 -5.94 5.67 -7.27
N GLU A 9 -5.87 4.34 -7.23
CA GLU A 9 -6.94 3.49 -6.73
C GLU A 9 -7.22 3.71 -5.23
N ILE A 10 -6.20 4.12 -4.45
CA ILE A 10 -6.40 4.55 -3.04
C ILE A 10 -6.99 5.95 -2.98
N TYR A 11 -6.54 6.87 -3.84
CA TYR A 11 -7.08 8.23 -3.92
C TYR A 11 -8.58 8.22 -4.27
N ASP A 12 -8.97 7.40 -5.24
CA ASP A 12 -10.33 7.22 -5.72
C ASP A 12 -11.20 6.39 -4.76
N GLY A 13 -10.61 5.85 -3.68
CA GLY A 13 -11.30 5.07 -2.67
C GLY A 13 -11.70 3.65 -3.11
N ILE A 14 -11.20 3.18 -4.25
CA ILE A 14 -11.41 1.80 -4.72
C ILE A 14 -10.60 0.82 -3.85
N ILE A 15 -9.40 1.22 -3.44
CA ILE A 15 -8.58 0.50 -2.46
C ILE A 15 -8.58 1.25 -1.14
N GLU A 16 -8.87 0.55 -0.06
CA GLU A 16 -8.84 1.08 1.30
C GLU A 16 -7.68 0.46 2.09
N ILE A 17 -6.94 1.30 2.83
CA ILE A 17 -5.94 0.85 3.79
C ILE A 17 -6.66 0.56 5.12
N LYS A 18 -6.77 -0.73 5.48
CA LYS A 18 -7.51 -1.19 6.68
C LYS A 18 -6.68 -1.15 7.96
N ALA A 19 -5.38 -1.37 7.85
CA ALA A 19 -4.49 -1.38 8.99
C ALA A 19 -3.08 -0.90 8.60
N VAL A 20 -2.42 -0.26 9.55
CA VAL A 20 -1.02 0.17 9.44
C VAL A 20 -0.30 -0.17 10.73
N ALA A 21 0.81 -0.91 10.62
CA ALA A 21 1.76 -1.11 11.70
C ALA A 21 3.10 -0.54 11.25
N ARG A 22 3.69 0.37 12.03
CA ARG A 22 4.87 1.11 11.61
C ARG A 22 5.87 1.29 12.73
N ASP A 23 7.12 0.94 12.44
CA ASP A 23 8.33 1.29 13.19
C ASP A 23 9.11 2.31 12.35
N PRO A 24 8.97 3.63 12.62
CA PRO A 24 9.46 4.70 11.75
C PRO A 24 10.96 4.61 11.45
N GLY A 25 11.33 4.79 10.18
CA GLY A 25 12.72 4.69 9.71
C GLY A 25 13.24 3.26 9.56
N SER A 26 12.49 2.24 9.99
CA SER A 26 12.85 0.83 9.90
C SER A 26 11.92 0.09 8.94
N ARG A 27 10.66 -0.13 9.36
CA ARG A 27 9.69 -0.91 8.59
C ARG A 27 8.25 -0.52 8.88
N ALA A 28 7.44 -0.50 7.83
CA ALA A 28 5.99 -0.47 7.91
C ALA A 28 5.37 -1.72 7.27
N LYS A 29 4.19 -2.08 7.73
CA LYS A 29 3.27 -3.02 7.09
C LYS A 29 1.94 -2.31 6.89
N ILE A 30 1.37 -2.41 5.70
CA ILE A 30 0.02 -1.94 5.41
C ILE A 30 -0.85 -3.10 4.94
N ALA A 31 -2.09 -3.13 5.40
CA ALA A 31 -3.09 -4.08 4.94
C ALA A 31 -4.11 -3.36 4.07
N VAL A 32 -4.33 -3.86 2.85
CA VAL A 32 -5.16 -3.21 1.84
C VAL A 32 -6.26 -4.14 1.33
N ILE A 33 -7.42 -3.59 1.02
CA ILE A 33 -8.54 -4.29 0.39
C ILE A 33 -9.09 -3.46 -0.77
N SER A 34 -9.55 -4.11 -1.83
CA SER A 34 -10.25 -3.47 -2.93
C SER A 34 -11.76 -3.67 -2.79
N SER A 35 -12.55 -2.63 -3.05
CA SER A 35 -13.99 -2.77 -3.24
C SER A 35 -14.36 -3.30 -4.63
N ASP A 36 -13.43 -3.21 -5.59
CA ASP A 36 -13.57 -3.77 -6.94
C ASP A 36 -12.86 -5.14 -7.01
N PRO A 37 -13.59 -6.25 -7.23
CA PRO A 37 -12.99 -7.59 -7.28
C PRO A 37 -12.10 -7.83 -8.50
N SER A 38 -12.14 -6.97 -9.52
CA SER A 38 -11.26 -7.03 -10.69
C SER A 38 -9.88 -6.41 -10.46
N ILE A 39 -9.70 -5.70 -9.34
CA ILE A 39 -8.45 -5.01 -8.99
C ILE A 39 -7.73 -5.80 -7.89
N ASP A 40 -6.49 -6.18 -8.17
CA ASP A 40 -5.57 -6.68 -7.14
C ASP A 40 -5.02 -5.49 -6.32
N PRO A 41 -5.42 -5.36 -5.04
CA PRO A 41 -5.00 -4.22 -4.24
C PRO A 41 -3.49 -4.22 -3.94
N VAL A 42 -2.86 -5.39 -3.86
CA VAL A 42 -1.42 -5.49 -3.59
C VAL A 42 -0.65 -5.07 -4.84
N GLY A 43 -0.98 -5.64 -6.00
CA GLY A 43 -0.37 -5.29 -7.28
C GLY A 43 -0.49 -3.81 -7.62
N ALA A 44 -1.66 -3.21 -7.39
CA ALA A 44 -1.87 -1.77 -7.59
C ALA A 44 -0.98 -0.90 -6.69
N CYS A 45 -0.77 -1.30 -5.43
CA CYS A 45 0.10 -0.59 -4.49
C CYS A 45 1.59 -0.80 -4.79
N VAL A 46 1.98 -1.96 -5.32
CA VAL A 46 3.37 -2.27 -5.70
C VAL A 46 3.75 -1.51 -6.99
N GLY A 47 2.87 -1.50 -8.00
CA GLY A 47 3.13 -0.92 -9.31
C GLY A 47 4.11 -1.76 -10.16
N MET A 48 4.36 -1.34 -11.40
CA MET A 48 5.25 -2.06 -12.30
C MET A 48 6.65 -2.19 -11.71
N ARG A 49 7.09 -3.45 -11.47
CA ARG A 49 8.38 -3.76 -10.85
C ARG A 49 8.62 -3.03 -9.51
N GLY A 50 7.55 -2.78 -8.75
CA GLY A 50 7.65 -2.12 -7.44
C GLY A 50 7.77 -0.60 -7.50
N SER A 51 7.50 0.04 -8.65
CA SER A 51 7.74 1.47 -8.84
C SER A 51 7.02 2.36 -7.83
N ARG A 52 5.75 2.07 -7.52
CA ARG A 52 4.92 2.89 -6.62
C ARG A 52 5.37 2.74 -5.16
N VAL A 53 5.53 1.51 -4.68
CA VAL A 53 6.04 1.27 -3.32
C VAL A 53 7.46 1.81 -3.15
N GLN A 54 8.32 1.72 -4.17
CA GLN A 54 9.67 2.23 -4.10
C GLN A 54 9.72 3.77 -4.03
N ALA A 55 8.80 4.48 -4.69
CA ALA A 55 8.67 5.92 -4.54
C ALA A 55 8.39 6.30 -3.08
N VAL A 56 7.43 5.63 -2.45
CA VAL A 56 7.11 5.84 -1.02
C VAL A 56 8.30 5.48 -0.11
N VAL A 57 8.97 4.35 -0.36
CA VAL A 57 10.18 3.94 0.39
C VAL A 57 11.28 5.00 0.29
N ASN A 58 11.48 5.57 -0.90
CA ASN A 58 12.49 6.61 -1.13
C ASN A 58 12.15 7.90 -0.37
N GLU A 59 10.88 8.31 -0.39
CA GLU A 59 10.41 9.47 0.37
C GLU A 59 10.57 9.27 1.89
N LEU A 60 10.38 8.04 2.36
CA LEU A 60 10.62 7.64 3.74
C LEU A 60 12.09 7.26 4.02
N GLN A 61 13.03 7.77 3.23
CA GLN A 61 14.48 7.63 3.43
C GLN A 61 14.94 6.17 3.59
N GLY A 62 14.29 5.24 2.88
CA GLY A 62 14.63 3.83 2.86
C GLY A 62 13.84 2.94 3.83
N GLU A 63 12.87 3.49 4.59
CA GLU A 63 11.95 2.70 5.42
C GLU A 63 11.29 1.60 4.57
N LYS A 64 11.44 0.33 4.97
CA LYS A 64 10.91 -0.80 4.21
C LYS A 64 9.39 -0.89 4.37
N ILE A 65 8.67 -1.18 3.30
CA ILE A 65 7.21 -1.29 3.35
C ILE A 65 6.78 -2.64 2.81
N ASP A 66 6.11 -3.43 3.64
CA ASP A 66 5.41 -4.64 3.20
C ASP A 66 3.93 -4.30 2.96
N ILE A 67 3.39 -4.76 1.84
CA ILE A 67 1.99 -4.59 1.46
C ILE A 67 1.34 -5.95 1.51
N ILE A 68 0.24 -6.07 2.24
CA ILE A 68 -0.45 -7.35 2.49
C ILE A 68 -1.92 -7.17 2.13
N GLN A 69 -2.52 -8.18 1.50
CA GLN A 69 -3.95 -8.18 1.29
C GLN A 69 -4.68 -8.37 2.62
N TRP A 70 -5.59 -7.46 2.95
CA TRP A 70 -6.46 -7.60 4.11
C TRP A 70 -7.51 -8.67 3.86
N ASN A 71 -7.76 -9.50 4.88
CA ASN A 71 -8.83 -10.48 4.89
C ASN A 71 -9.73 -10.18 6.10
N PRO A 72 -11.03 -9.87 5.91
CA PRO A 72 -11.95 -9.59 7.02
C PRO A 72 -12.24 -10.80 7.90
N ASP A 73 -11.98 -12.03 7.44
CA ASP A 73 -12.27 -13.27 8.15
C ASP A 73 -11.03 -13.89 8.84
N ALA A 74 -9.89 -13.21 8.81
CA ALA A 74 -8.62 -13.69 9.38
C ALA A 74 -8.43 -13.37 10.87
#